data_AF-A0A851EJY5-F1
#
_entry.id   AF-A0A851EJY5-F1
#
_cell.length_a   1.000
_cell.length_b   1.000
_cell.length_c   1.000
_cell.angle_alpha   90.00
_cell.angle_beta   90.00
_cell.angle_gamma   90.00
#
_symmetry.space_group_name_H-M   'P 1'
#
loop_
_entity.id
_entity.type
_entity.pdbx_description
1 polymer ?
#
loop_
_entity_poly.entity_id
_entity_poly.type
_entity_poly.pdbx_seq_one_letter_code
_entity_poly.pdbx_strand_id
1 'polypeptide(L)'
;PGENETKVDLEELKTSVLYSGPVDPAEWVGLRKSNPLLVYLRNNLLMLAILAFEVTIYRHQEYYRCRNNLTAPVTKTIFHDITRAHLDDGLVNCVKYFINYFFYKFGLESSLMLVISVPLPCRLVHVHMKGTFKKYLILRINSDFSQFSMLPLLLHIRTSYQNMWLYYPWRSGNANFNSNIIKWLYFPDFIVRPNPVFLVYDFMLLLCASLQRQTFEDENKAAVRIMAGDNVEICMNLDAASFSQHNPVPDFIHCR
;
A
#
# COMPACT_ATOMS: atom_id res chain seq x y z
N PRO A 1 34.72 21.31 -8.67
CA PRO A 1 35.28 20.22 -7.82
C PRO A 1 36.66 19.86 -8.37
N GLY A 2 37.67 19.77 -7.50
CA GLY A 2 38.98 19.27 -7.92
C GLY A 2 38.97 17.74 -8.09
N GLU A 3 39.87 17.18 -8.90
CA GLU A 3 40.00 15.72 -9.12
C GLU A 3 40.20 14.93 -7.81
N ASN A 4 40.68 15.59 -6.75
CA ASN A 4 40.96 14.97 -5.45
C ASN A 4 39.75 14.87 -4.50
N GLU A 5 38.62 15.50 -4.82
CA GLU A 5 37.46 15.58 -3.90
C GLU A 5 36.39 14.51 -4.20
N THR A 6 36.25 14.11 -5.47
CA THR A 6 35.21 13.17 -5.92
C THR A 6 35.74 12.19 -6.95
N LYS A 7 35.39 10.90 -6.81
CA LYS A 7 35.79 9.81 -7.72
C LYS A 7 34.99 9.78 -9.04
N VAL A 8 34.17 10.80 -9.30
CA VAL A 8 33.23 10.85 -10.43
C VAL A 8 33.89 11.58 -11.60
N ASP A 9 33.73 11.04 -12.80
CA ASP A 9 34.22 11.69 -14.02
C ASP A 9 33.60 13.08 -14.21
N LEU A 10 34.40 14.03 -14.70
CA LEU A 10 33.99 15.42 -14.89
C LEU A 10 32.83 15.55 -15.88
N GLU A 11 32.77 14.68 -16.89
CA GLU A 11 31.66 14.66 -17.85
C GLU A 11 30.36 14.17 -17.21
N GLU A 12 30.40 13.16 -16.33
CA GLU A 12 29.23 12.74 -15.56
C GLU A 12 28.77 13.82 -14.58
N LEU A 13 29.71 14.51 -13.92
CA LEU A 13 29.39 15.60 -12.99
C LEU A 13 28.62 16.73 -13.68
N LYS A 14 29.00 17.13 -14.89
CA LYS A 14 28.31 18.17 -15.67
C LYS A 14 26.85 17.81 -15.99
N THR A 15 26.50 16.52 -16.04
CA THR A 15 25.11 16.07 -16.24
C THR A 15 24.27 16.08 -14.95
N SER A 16 24.89 16.23 -13.79
CA SER A 16 24.20 16.20 -12.50
C SER A 16 23.42 17.48 -12.21
N VAL A 17 22.44 17.38 -11.31
CA VAL A 17 21.57 18.52 -10.94
C VAL A 17 22.35 19.72 -10.37
N LEU A 18 23.47 19.48 -9.68
CA LEU A 18 24.26 20.53 -9.03
C LEU A 18 25.17 21.32 -9.99
N TYR A 19 25.64 20.68 -11.05
CA TYR A 19 26.68 21.25 -11.94
C TYR A 19 26.19 21.51 -13.37
N SER A 20 24.97 21.10 -13.71
CA SER A 20 24.36 21.39 -15.01
C SER A 20 23.90 22.85 -15.15
N GLY A 21 23.62 23.55 -14.05
CA GLY A 21 23.16 24.94 -14.07
C GLY A 21 23.03 25.55 -12.66
N PRO A 22 22.63 26.83 -12.56
CA PRO A 22 22.37 27.47 -11.28
C PRO A 22 21.18 26.80 -10.59
N VAL A 23 21.39 26.36 -9.35
CA VAL A 23 20.36 25.70 -8.54
C VAL A 23 19.50 26.74 -7.83
N ASP A 24 18.19 26.71 -8.06
CA ASP A 24 17.22 27.55 -7.35
C ASP A 24 16.80 26.88 -6.02
N PRO A 25 17.03 27.50 -4.85
CA PRO A 25 16.58 26.97 -3.56
C PRO A 25 15.06 26.76 -3.49
N ALA A 26 14.27 27.57 -4.22
CA ALA A 26 12.82 27.46 -4.24
C ALA A 26 12.34 26.18 -4.95
N GLU A 27 13.11 25.71 -5.94
CA GLU A 27 12.79 24.49 -6.68
C GLU A 27 12.84 23.26 -5.77
N TRP A 28 13.74 23.24 -4.78
CA TRP A 28 13.84 22.18 -3.78
C TRP A 28 12.59 22.11 -2.88
N VAL A 29 12.06 23.26 -2.49
CA VAL A 29 10.80 23.38 -1.72
C VAL A 29 9.58 22.97 -2.58
N GLY A 30 9.76 22.85 -3.90
CA GLY A 30 8.72 22.47 -4.85
C GLY A 30 8.08 23.65 -5.57
N LEU A 31 8.56 24.88 -5.35
CA LEU A 31 8.09 26.08 -6.04
C LEU A 31 8.78 26.18 -7.40
N ARG A 32 8.00 26.10 -8.47
CA ARG A 32 8.50 26.22 -9.84
C ARG A 32 7.66 27.21 -10.61
N LYS A 33 8.30 28.18 -11.25
CA LYS A 33 7.62 29.10 -12.15
C LYS A 33 7.26 28.35 -13.44
N SER A 34 5.96 28.15 -13.69
CA SER A 34 5.46 27.44 -14.86
C SER A 34 4.40 28.28 -15.59
N ASN A 35 4.51 28.33 -16.91
CA ASN A 35 3.50 28.88 -17.81
C ASN A 35 3.08 27.75 -18.75
N PRO A 36 1.83 27.23 -18.70
CA PRO A 36 0.64 27.77 -18.01
C PRO A 36 0.49 27.34 -16.54
N LEU A 37 0.05 28.29 -15.69
CA LEU A 37 -0.14 28.10 -14.23
C LEU A 37 -1.15 26.98 -13.89
N LEU A 38 -2.23 26.86 -14.66
CA LEU A 38 -3.29 25.90 -14.38
C LEU A 38 -2.80 24.45 -14.43
N VAL A 39 -1.88 24.13 -15.36
CA VAL A 39 -1.30 22.77 -15.47
C VAL A 39 -0.47 22.45 -14.24
N TYR A 40 0.26 23.43 -13.71
CA TYR A 40 1.05 23.27 -12.49
C TYR A 40 0.17 23.07 -11.24
N LEU A 41 -0.95 23.79 -11.15
CA LEU A 41 -1.88 23.67 -10.01
C LEU A 41 -2.88 22.51 -10.13
N ARG A 42 -3.04 21.92 -11.32
CA ARG A 42 -4.06 20.90 -11.61
C ARG A 42 -4.09 19.77 -10.58
N ASN A 43 -2.93 19.23 -10.22
CA ASN A 43 -2.87 18.09 -9.29
C ASN A 43 -3.32 18.48 -7.87
N ASN A 44 -2.95 19.69 -7.41
CA ASN A 44 -3.37 20.20 -6.09
C ASN A 44 -4.87 20.49 -6.07
N LEU A 45 -5.41 21.07 -7.15
CA LEU A 45 -6.84 21.33 -7.29
C LEU A 45 -7.65 20.04 -7.32
N LEU A 46 -7.17 19.01 -8.03
CA LEU A 46 -7.81 17.69 -8.03
C LEU A 46 -7.75 17.02 -6.65
N MET A 47 -6.62 17.11 -5.94
CA MET A 47 -6.52 16.61 -4.57
C MET A 47 -7.53 17.29 -3.65
N LEU A 48 -7.62 18.63 -3.72
CA LEU A 48 -8.58 19.39 -2.92
C LEU A 48 -10.02 19.02 -3.27
N ALA A 49 -10.33 18.84 -4.56
CA ALA A 49 -11.65 18.42 -5.02
C ALA A 49 -12.02 17.04 -4.47
N ILE A 50 -11.08 16.08 -4.47
CA ILE A 50 -11.31 14.73 -3.91
C ILE A 50 -11.56 14.80 -2.40
N LEU A 51 -10.77 15.57 -1.66
CA LEU A 51 -10.95 15.74 -0.20
C LEU A 51 -12.31 16.39 0.13
N ALA A 52 -12.70 17.43 -0.61
CA ALA A 52 -14.00 18.06 -0.46
C ALA A 52 -15.14 17.09 -0.80
N PHE A 53 -14.97 16.30 -1.87
CA PHE A 53 -15.95 15.32 -2.31
C PHE A 53 -16.12 14.18 -1.30
N GLU A 54 -15.03 13.70 -0.68
CA GLU A 54 -15.07 12.71 0.39
C GLU A 54 -15.97 13.19 1.55
N VAL A 55 -15.70 14.37 2.09
CA VAL A 55 -16.50 14.96 3.17
C VAL A 55 -17.96 15.17 2.74
N THR A 56 -18.17 15.60 1.50
CA THR A 56 -19.51 15.78 0.94
C THR A 56 -20.29 14.46 0.90
N ILE A 57 -19.67 13.36 0.46
CA ILE A 57 -20.30 12.02 0.47
C ILE A 57 -20.64 11.61 1.90
N TYR A 58 -19.72 11.74 2.85
CA TYR A 58 -19.98 11.38 4.24
C TYR A 58 -21.17 12.15 4.83
N ARG A 59 -21.21 13.47 4.63
CA ARG A 59 -22.32 14.31 5.09
C ARG A 59 -23.62 13.99 4.38
N HIS A 60 -23.59 13.72 3.09
CA HIS A 60 -24.78 13.33 2.34
C HIS A 60 -25.36 12.01 2.85
N GLN A 61 -24.53 11.00 3.09
CA GLN A 61 -24.95 9.72 3.66
C GLN A 61 -25.52 9.87 5.08
N GLU A 62 -24.90 10.68 5.91
CA GLU A 62 -25.37 11.00 7.27
C GLU A 62 -26.74 11.67 7.23
N TYR A 63 -26.90 12.72 6.40
CA TYR A 63 -28.16 13.43 6.23
C TYR A 63 -29.29 12.50 5.74
N TYR A 64 -29.01 11.64 4.76
CA TYR A 64 -29.98 10.67 4.25
C TYR A 64 -30.45 9.70 5.34
N ARG A 65 -29.52 9.20 6.16
CA ARG A 65 -29.86 8.31 7.29
C ARG A 65 -30.71 9.02 8.33
N CYS A 66 -30.36 10.24 8.72
CA CYS A 66 -31.13 11.03 9.69
C CYS A 66 -32.55 11.32 9.19
N ARG A 67 -32.70 11.74 7.93
CA ARG A 67 -34.01 12.07 7.36
C ARG A 67 -34.96 10.87 7.29
N ASN A 68 -34.42 9.68 7.06
CA ASN A 68 -35.20 8.46 6.91
C ASN A 68 -35.23 7.59 8.18
N ASN A 69 -34.70 8.08 9.31
CA ASN A 69 -34.56 7.34 10.57
C ASN A 69 -33.85 5.97 10.40
N LEU A 70 -32.84 5.90 9.52
CA LEU A 70 -32.05 4.69 9.26
C LEU A 70 -30.81 4.65 10.17
N THR A 71 -30.49 3.48 10.70
CA THR A 71 -29.25 3.26 11.46
C THR A 71 -28.07 2.99 10.54
N ALA A 72 -26.85 3.20 11.05
CA ALA A 72 -25.65 2.81 10.32
C ALA A 72 -25.58 1.28 10.22
N PRO A 73 -25.36 0.71 9.02
CA PRO A 73 -25.28 -0.73 8.86
C PRO A 73 -24.05 -1.29 9.61
N VAL A 74 -24.24 -2.42 10.28
CA VAL A 74 -23.22 -3.08 11.12
C VAL A 74 -22.02 -3.54 10.27
N THR A 75 -22.31 -4.00 9.06
CA THR A 75 -21.32 -4.32 8.04
C THR A 75 -21.41 -3.26 6.95
N LYS A 76 -20.26 -2.68 6.54
CA LYS A 76 -20.20 -1.63 5.50
C LYS A 76 -20.31 -2.24 4.09
N THR A 77 -21.32 -3.06 3.84
CA THR A 77 -21.52 -3.79 2.58
C THR A 77 -22.34 -2.99 1.58
N ILE A 78 -22.25 -3.39 0.30
CA ILE A 78 -23.04 -2.79 -0.79
C ILE A 78 -24.43 -3.42 -0.79
N PHE A 79 -24.50 -4.75 -0.84
CA PHE A 79 -25.75 -5.50 -0.82
C PHE A 79 -26.06 -6.00 0.59
N HIS A 80 -27.05 -5.41 1.25
CA HIS A 80 -27.36 -5.72 2.65
C HIS A 80 -28.09 -7.06 2.79
N ASP A 81 -28.78 -7.51 1.75
CA ASP A 81 -29.59 -8.73 1.74
C ASP A 81 -28.75 -10.01 1.60
N ILE A 82 -27.48 -9.89 1.18
CA ILE A 82 -26.62 -11.03 0.86
C ILE A 82 -25.70 -11.35 2.03
N THR A 83 -25.86 -12.57 2.55
CA THR A 83 -25.08 -13.15 3.65
C THR A 83 -24.42 -14.46 3.22
N ARG A 84 -23.61 -15.07 4.07
CA ARG A 84 -22.98 -16.39 3.83
C ARG A 84 -23.98 -17.48 3.49
N ALA A 85 -25.20 -17.44 4.04
CA ALA A 85 -26.23 -18.43 3.75
C ALA A 85 -26.66 -18.39 2.28
N HIS A 86 -26.70 -17.20 1.67
CA HIS A 86 -27.13 -16.99 0.30
C HIS A 86 -26.04 -17.27 -0.75
N LEU A 87 -24.82 -17.61 -0.32
CA LEU A 87 -23.68 -17.85 -1.21
C LEU A 87 -23.95 -19.02 -2.17
N ASP A 88 -24.59 -20.07 -1.65
CA ASP A 88 -24.75 -21.35 -2.33
C ASP A 88 -26.09 -21.46 -3.10
N ASP A 89 -26.95 -20.43 -3.04
CA ASP A 89 -28.28 -20.41 -3.68
C ASP A 89 -28.23 -20.17 -5.20
N GLY A 90 -27.15 -19.58 -5.71
CA GLY A 90 -27.00 -19.33 -7.14
C GLY A 90 -25.85 -18.39 -7.50
N LEU A 91 -25.46 -18.41 -8.78
CA LEU A 91 -24.29 -17.68 -9.29
C LEU A 91 -24.37 -16.17 -9.04
N VAL A 92 -25.56 -15.56 -9.20
CA VAL A 92 -25.73 -14.11 -8.98
C VAL A 92 -25.54 -13.75 -7.51
N ASN A 93 -26.06 -14.57 -6.59
CA ASN A 93 -25.90 -14.34 -5.15
C ASN A 93 -24.44 -14.56 -4.73
N CYS A 94 -23.77 -15.55 -5.33
CA CYS A 94 -22.34 -15.79 -5.16
C CYS A 94 -21.49 -14.59 -5.58
N VAL A 95 -21.74 -14.01 -6.76
CA VAL A 95 -21.02 -12.81 -7.21
C VAL A 95 -21.28 -11.62 -6.28
N LYS A 96 -22.54 -11.40 -5.84
CA LYS A 96 -22.85 -10.33 -4.88
C LYS A 96 -22.15 -10.54 -3.53
N TYR A 97 -22.06 -11.78 -3.06
CA TYR A 97 -21.34 -12.12 -1.84
C TYR A 97 -19.85 -11.80 -1.98
N PHE A 98 -19.21 -12.18 -3.09
CA PHE A 98 -17.81 -11.83 -3.32
C PHE A 98 -17.61 -10.33 -3.45
N ILE A 99 -18.49 -9.58 -4.12
CA ILE A 99 -18.39 -8.11 -4.16
C ILE A 99 -18.40 -7.51 -2.74
N ASN A 100 -19.20 -8.05 -1.83
CA ASN A 100 -19.24 -7.59 -0.43
C ASN A 100 -18.04 -8.03 0.41
N TYR A 101 -17.57 -9.28 0.24
CA TYR A 101 -16.66 -9.94 1.19
C TYR A 101 -15.38 -10.51 0.56
N PHE A 102 -15.01 -10.09 -0.67
CA PHE A 102 -13.81 -10.59 -1.35
C PHE A 102 -12.56 -10.42 -0.50
N PHE A 103 -12.30 -9.21 -0.01
CA PHE A 103 -11.13 -8.92 0.81
C PHE A 103 -11.24 -9.49 2.23
N TYR A 104 -12.47 -9.72 2.72
CA TYR A 104 -12.68 -10.41 4.00
C TYR A 104 -12.24 -11.87 3.92
N LYS A 105 -12.55 -12.56 2.81
CA LYS A 105 -12.17 -13.97 2.60
C LYS A 105 -10.75 -14.16 2.10
N PHE A 106 -10.33 -13.36 1.12
CA PHE A 106 -9.05 -13.55 0.41
C PHE A 106 -8.03 -12.44 0.69
N GLY A 107 -8.18 -11.71 1.79
CA GLY A 107 -7.33 -10.57 2.09
C GLY A 107 -5.85 -10.95 2.24
N LEU A 108 -5.57 -12.10 2.86
CA LEU A 108 -4.22 -12.62 3.06
C LEU A 108 -3.58 -13.02 1.74
N GLU A 109 -4.29 -13.79 0.92
CA GLU A 109 -3.86 -14.26 -0.39
C GLU A 109 -3.64 -13.08 -1.34
N SER A 110 -4.58 -12.12 -1.37
CA SER A 110 -4.48 -10.91 -2.20
C SER A 110 -3.26 -10.07 -1.79
N SER A 111 -3.03 -9.93 -0.49
CA SER A 111 -1.89 -9.19 0.05
C SER A 111 -0.56 -9.89 -0.26
N LEU A 112 -0.50 -11.22 -0.16
CA LEU A 112 0.67 -12.02 -0.53
C LEU A 112 0.94 -11.95 -2.04
N MET A 113 -0.10 -12.01 -2.87
CA MET A 113 0.04 -11.85 -4.32
C MET A 113 0.62 -10.49 -4.67
N LEU A 114 0.22 -9.42 -3.97
CA LEU A 114 0.81 -8.08 -4.18
C LEU A 114 2.29 -8.04 -3.78
N VAL A 115 2.66 -8.66 -2.66
CA VAL A 115 4.07 -8.77 -2.22
C VAL A 115 4.92 -9.47 -3.28
N ILE A 116 4.42 -10.58 -3.84
CA ILE A 116 5.14 -11.39 -4.83
C ILE A 116 5.18 -10.69 -6.19
N SER A 117 4.07 -10.05 -6.59
CA SER A 117 3.90 -9.46 -7.92
C SER A 117 4.79 -8.24 -8.17
N VAL A 118 5.25 -7.54 -7.13
CA VAL A 118 6.12 -6.37 -7.27
C VAL A 118 7.55 -6.84 -7.63
N PRO A 119 7.97 -6.76 -8.91
CA PRO A 119 9.26 -7.22 -9.36
C PRO A 119 10.22 -6.03 -9.24
N LEU A 120 10.77 -5.79 -8.05
CA LEU A 120 11.68 -4.66 -7.85
C LEU A 120 12.93 -5.07 -7.06
N PRO A 121 14.11 -4.56 -7.47
CA PRO A 121 15.40 -4.96 -6.94
C PRO A 121 15.45 -4.78 -5.43
N CYS A 122 16.14 -5.70 -4.76
CA CYS A 122 16.31 -5.81 -3.32
C CYS A 122 16.81 -4.50 -2.69
N ARG A 123 15.90 -3.58 -2.40
CA ARG A 123 16.14 -2.46 -1.51
C ARG A 123 16.11 -3.00 -0.09
N LEU A 124 17.14 -2.73 0.69
CA LEU A 124 17.22 -3.12 2.11
C LEU A 124 15.92 -2.81 2.87
N VAL A 125 15.33 -1.64 2.61
CA VAL A 125 14.06 -1.21 3.24
C VAL A 125 12.87 -2.04 2.75
N HIS A 126 12.79 -2.35 1.45
CA HIS A 126 11.67 -3.12 0.90
C HIS A 126 11.77 -4.62 1.27
N VAL A 127 12.98 -5.16 1.38
CA VAL A 127 13.21 -6.53 1.89
C VAL A 127 12.81 -6.62 3.36
N HIS A 128 13.16 -5.62 4.17
CA HIS A 128 12.72 -5.53 5.56
C HIS A 128 11.19 -5.45 5.65
N MET A 129 10.56 -4.55 4.88
CA MET A 129 9.10 -4.39 4.82
C MET A 129 8.38 -5.67 4.35
N LYS A 130 8.89 -6.36 3.33
CA LYS A 130 8.34 -7.65 2.88
C LYS A 130 8.52 -8.73 3.94
N GLY A 131 9.65 -8.76 4.63
CA GLY A 131 9.94 -9.71 5.70
C GLY A 131 9.07 -9.50 6.93
N THR A 132 8.90 -8.26 7.39
CA THR A 132 8.00 -7.90 8.49
C THR A 132 6.55 -8.11 8.09
N PHE A 133 6.17 -7.76 6.86
CA PHE A 133 4.80 -7.96 6.36
C PHE A 133 4.45 -9.43 6.26
N LYS A 134 5.34 -10.27 5.71
CA LYS A 134 5.14 -11.72 5.67
C LYS A 134 5.03 -12.32 7.08
N LYS A 135 5.86 -11.87 8.04
CA LYS A 135 5.77 -12.32 9.44
C LYS A 135 4.47 -11.87 10.10
N TYR A 136 4.05 -10.62 9.90
CA TYR A 136 2.78 -10.09 10.40
C TYR A 136 1.58 -10.87 9.86
N LEU A 137 1.60 -11.15 8.55
CA LEU A 137 0.54 -11.84 7.84
C LEU A 137 0.44 -13.32 8.25
N ILE A 138 1.57 -14.01 8.41
CA ILE A 138 1.62 -15.43 8.79
C ILE A 138 1.37 -15.65 10.28
N LEU A 139 1.96 -14.81 11.16
CA LEU A 139 1.91 -15.05 12.60
C LEU A 139 0.70 -14.38 13.28
N ARG A 140 -0.12 -13.63 12.51
CA ARG A 140 -1.25 -12.83 13.01
C ARG A 140 -0.88 -11.98 14.24
N ILE A 141 0.39 -11.55 14.30
CA ILE A 141 0.92 -10.82 15.44
C ILE A 141 0.35 -9.42 15.40
N ASN A 142 -0.25 -8.96 16.50
CA ASN A 142 -0.55 -7.55 16.74
C ASN A 142 0.76 -6.75 16.92
N SER A 143 1.63 -6.72 15.91
CA SER A 143 2.83 -5.90 15.98
C SER A 143 2.44 -4.46 15.69
N ASP A 144 3.07 -3.52 16.40
CA ASP A 144 2.84 -2.10 16.22
C ASP A 144 2.93 -1.70 14.75
N PHE A 145 1.80 -1.27 14.18
CA PHE A 145 1.70 -0.84 12.78
C PHE A 145 2.65 0.33 12.46
N SER A 146 3.16 1.00 13.50
CA SER A 146 4.26 1.96 13.45
C SER A 146 5.46 1.46 12.64
N GLN A 147 5.80 0.16 12.72
CA GLN A 147 6.92 -0.42 11.97
C GLN A 147 6.67 -0.50 10.45
N PHE A 148 5.41 -0.48 10.00
CA PHE A 148 5.04 -0.45 8.59
C PHE A 148 5.05 0.98 8.01
N SER A 149 4.97 2.00 8.87
CA SER A 149 5.09 3.40 8.48
C SER A 149 6.55 3.81 8.29
N MET A 150 7.31 3.09 7.46
CA MET A 150 8.66 3.49 7.01
C MET A 150 8.61 4.43 5.78
N LEU A 151 7.42 4.73 5.26
CA LEU A 151 7.19 5.75 4.22
C LEU A 151 7.74 7.14 4.58
N PRO A 152 7.58 7.66 5.82
CA PRO A 152 8.20 8.92 6.21
C PRO A 152 9.73 8.84 6.16
N LEU A 153 10.34 7.71 6.50
CA LEU A 153 11.79 7.52 6.38
C LEU A 153 12.23 7.50 4.91
N LEU A 154 11.48 6.83 4.02
CA LEU A 154 11.78 6.80 2.58
C LEU A 154 11.60 8.19 1.93
N LEU A 155 10.56 8.93 2.32
CA LEU A 155 10.37 10.31 1.92
C LEU A 155 11.49 11.19 2.49
N HIS A 156 11.88 11.00 3.75
CA HIS A 156 12.95 11.73 4.40
C HIS A 156 14.31 11.47 3.76
N ILE A 157 14.65 10.22 3.43
CA ILE A 157 15.86 9.84 2.69
C ILE A 157 15.90 10.50 1.31
N ARG A 158 14.73 10.74 0.69
CA ARG A 158 14.65 11.43 -0.59
C ARG A 158 14.74 12.95 -0.47
N THR A 159 14.13 13.53 0.56
CA THR A 159 14.13 14.97 0.80
C THR A 159 15.38 15.44 1.53
N SER A 160 16.18 14.54 2.10
CA SER A 160 17.44 14.86 2.77
C SER A 160 18.49 15.28 1.75
N TYR A 161 18.38 16.54 1.35
CA TYR A 161 19.48 17.32 0.83
C TYR A 161 20.32 17.69 2.05
N GLN A 162 21.22 16.79 2.43
CA GLN A 162 22.35 17.14 3.28
C GLN A 162 23.08 18.27 2.56
N ASN A 163 22.86 19.50 3.03
CA ASN A 163 23.49 20.76 2.62
C ASN A 163 23.70 20.92 1.11
N MET A 164 22.99 21.88 0.50
CA MET A 164 22.95 22.18 -0.96
C MET A 164 24.31 22.33 -1.69
N TRP A 165 25.43 22.15 -0.98
CA TRP A 165 26.81 22.36 -1.41
C TRP A 165 27.73 21.17 -1.11
N LEU A 166 27.28 20.14 -0.38
CA LEU A 166 28.12 19.00 0.02
C LEU A 166 27.70 17.73 -0.74
N TYR A 167 28.67 17.07 -1.36
CA TYR A 167 28.45 15.76 -1.97
C TYR A 167 28.07 14.72 -0.92
N TYR A 168 27.25 13.76 -1.34
CA TYR A 168 26.93 12.62 -0.49
C TYR A 168 28.18 11.78 -0.17
N PRO A 169 28.30 11.21 1.05
CA PRO A 169 29.48 10.47 1.48
C PRO A 169 29.86 9.29 0.55
N TRP A 170 28.89 8.65 -0.08
CA TRP A 170 29.12 7.54 -1.02
C TRP A 170 29.70 7.97 -2.38
N ARG A 171 29.82 9.26 -2.67
CA ARG A 171 30.49 9.81 -3.87
C ARG A 171 31.86 10.44 -3.58
N SER A 172 32.32 10.39 -2.32
CA SER A 172 33.66 10.85 -1.91
C SER A 172 34.78 10.08 -2.64
N GLY A 173 35.95 10.71 -2.84
CA GLY A 173 37.14 10.08 -3.45
C GLY A 173 37.52 8.71 -2.85
N ASN A 174 37.28 8.52 -1.54
CA ASN A 174 37.60 7.27 -0.82
C ASN A 174 36.47 6.22 -0.84
N ALA A 175 35.33 6.51 -1.48
CA ALA A 175 34.18 5.61 -1.49
C ALA A 175 34.26 4.58 -2.62
N ASN A 176 33.84 3.33 -2.32
CA ASN A 176 33.80 2.22 -3.28
C ASN A 176 32.39 1.93 -3.82
N PHE A 177 31.56 2.97 -3.97
CA PHE A 177 30.21 2.84 -4.52
C PHE A 177 30.21 3.23 -6.00
N ASN A 178 29.74 2.32 -6.86
CA ASN A 178 29.44 2.64 -8.26
C ASN A 178 27.97 3.07 -8.40
N SER A 179 27.65 3.70 -9.54
CA SER A 179 26.29 4.17 -9.86
C SER A 179 25.24 3.05 -9.83
N ASN A 180 25.62 1.81 -10.14
CA ASN A 180 24.72 0.64 -10.10
C ASN A 180 24.36 0.23 -8.68
N ILE A 181 25.34 0.19 -7.76
CA ILE A 181 25.13 -0.14 -6.35
C ILE A 181 24.28 0.95 -5.67
N ILE A 182 24.54 2.23 -5.97
CA ILE A 182 23.76 3.35 -5.45
C ILE A 182 22.30 3.25 -5.91
N LYS A 183 22.08 2.97 -7.20
CA LYS A 183 20.74 2.74 -7.78
C LYS A 183 20.05 1.53 -7.14
N TRP A 184 20.81 0.45 -6.89
CA TRP A 184 20.30 -0.78 -6.30
C TRP A 184 19.89 -0.58 -4.83
N LEU A 185 20.70 0.14 -4.05
CA LEU A 185 20.43 0.50 -2.65
C LEU A 185 19.35 1.57 -2.48
N TYR A 186 18.99 2.28 -3.57
CA TYR A 186 18.03 3.39 -3.57
C TYR A 186 18.48 4.55 -2.68
N PHE A 187 19.78 4.83 -2.67
CA PHE A 187 20.33 5.99 -1.99
C PHE A 187 20.00 7.28 -2.76
N PRO A 188 19.85 8.41 -2.07
CA PRO A 188 19.67 9.69 -2.75
C PRO A 188 20.95 10.02 -3.52
N ASP A 189 20.82 10.59 -4.71
CA ASP A 189 21.98 10.96 -5.52
C ASP A 189 21.58 12.04 -6.52
N PHE A 190 22.53 12.94 -6.81
CA PHE A 190 22.33 14.04 -7.75
C PHE A 190 22.59 13.63 -9.21
N ILE A 191 23.36 12.54 -9.41
CA ILE A 191 23.67 11.97 -10.73
C ILE A 191 22.58 10.94 -11.08
N VAL A 192 22.42 9.89 -10.26
CA VAL A 192 21.44 8.83 -10.51
C VAL A 192 20.22 9.00 -9.60
N ARG A 193 19.22 9.74 -10.07
CA ARG A 193 18.02 10.01 -9.26
C ARG A 193 17.20 8.74 -9.00
N PRO A 194 16.81 8.46 -7.73
CA PRO A 194 15.90 7.36 -7.43
C PRO A 194 14.51 7.64 -8.05
N ASN A 195 13.94 6.64 -8.71
CA ASN A 195 12.66 6.82 -9.42
C ASN A 195 11.47 6.88 -8.42
N PRO A 196 10.70 8.00 -8.39
CA PRO A 196 9.53 8.19 -7.51
C PRO A 196 8.46 7.12 -7.60
N VAL A 197 8.22 6.60 -8.80
CA VAL A 197 7.04 5.78 -9.10
C VAL A 197 7.01 4.52 -8.24
N PHE A 198 8.18 4.08 -7.80
CA PHE A 198 8.30 2.89 -6.97
C PHE A 198 7.66 3.03 -5.58
N LEU A 199 7.49 4.24 -5.06
CA LEU A 199 6.76 4.47 -3.81
C LEU A 199 5.28 4.11 -3.91
N VAL A 200 4.70 4.05 -5.12
CA VAL A 200 3.32 3.62 -5.33
C VAL A 200 3.14 2.16 -4.90
N TYR A 201 4.13 1.30 -5.14
CA TYR A 201 4.06 -0.10 -4.71
C TYR A 201 4.13 -0.25 -3.19
N ASP A 202 5.00 0.53 -2.53
CA ASP A 202 5.08 0.57 -1.06
C ASP A 202 3.77 1.11 -0.44
N PHE A 203 3.16 2.11 -1.08
CA PHE A 203 1.85 2.62 -0.68
C PHE A 203 0.74 1.57 -0.84
N MET A 204 0.69 0.86 -1.96
CA MET A 204 -0.29 -0.21 -2.17
C MET A 204 -0.11 -1.36 -1.17
N LEU A 205 1.14 -1.71 -0.85
CA LEU A 205 1.43 -2.70 0.19
C LEU A 205 0.94 -2.24 1.57
N LEU A 206 1.19 -0.97 1.93
CA LEU A 206 0.70 -0.40 3.18
C LEU A 206 -0.83 -0.35 3.22
N LEU A 207 -1.47 -0.01 2.10
CA LEU A 207 -2.93 -0.01 2.00
C LEU A 207 -3.49 -1.42 2.25
N CYS A 208 -2.96 -2.44 1.56
CA CYS A 208 -3.34 -3.84 1.80
C CYS A 208 -3.09 -4.27 3.25
N ALA A 209 -1.96 -3.86 3.86
CA ALA A 209 -1.67 -4.14 5.26
C ALA A 209 -2.71 -3.53 6.20
N SER A 210 -3.09 -2.27 5.96
CA SER A 210 -4.08 -1.56 6.76
C SER A 210 -5.47 -2.21 6.64
N LEU A 211 -5.86 -2.62 5.44
CA LEU A 211 -7.10 -3.32 5.20
C LEU A 211 -7.08 -4.71 5.85
N GLN A 212 -5.97 -5.45 5.75
CA GLN A 212 -5.85 -6.77 6.34
C GLN A 212 -5.95 -6.72 7.87
N ARG A 213 -5.32 -5.72 8.48
CA ARG A 213 -5.45 -5.48 9.91
C ARG A 213 -6.92 -5.24 10.29
N GLN A 214 -7.61 -4.37 9.55
CA GLN A 214 -9.02 -4.09 9.78
C GLN A 214 -9.86 -5.38 9.67
N THR A 215 -9.60 -6.21 8.66
CA THR A 215 -10.26 -7.52 8.49
C THR A 215 -10.05 -8.42 9.71
N PHE A 216 -8.84 -8.52 10.24
CA PHE A 216 -8.57 -9.32 11.45
C PHE A 216 -9.32 -8.80 12.69
N GLU A 217 -9.45 -7.48 12.84
CA GLU A 217 -10.25 -6.89 13.92
C GLU A 217 -11.75 -7.18 13.73
N ASP A 218 -12.24 -7.16 12.49
CA ASP A 218 -13.64 -7.42 12.16
C ASP A 218 -14.03 -8.90 12.24
N GLU A 219 -13.12 -9.83 11.92
CA GLU A 219 -13.31 -11.29 12.05
C GLU A 219 -13.62 -11.72 13.49
N ASN A 220 -13.13 -10.98 14.48
CA ASN A 220 -13.38 -11.27 15.89
C ASN A 220 -14.80 -10.85 16.34
N LYS A 221 -15.50 -10.03 15.57
CA LYS A 221 -16.83 -9.54 15.90
C LYS A 221 -17.89 -10.57 15.53
N ALA A 222 -18.65 -11.04 16.52
CA ALA A 222 -19.69 -12.04 16.32
C ALA A 222 -20.74 -11.63 15.26
N ALA A 223 -21.15 -10.35 15.25
CA ALA A 223 -22.11 -9.83 14.28
C ALA A 223 -21.60 -9.93 12.83
N VAL A 224 -20.30 -9.77 12.61
CA VAL A 224 -19.69 -9.92 11.28
C VAL A 224 -19.61 -11.39 10.90
N ARG A 225 -19.21 -12.27 11.83
CA ARG A 225 -19.15 -13.72 11.59
C ARG A 225 -20.48 -14.33 11.17
N ILE A 226 -21.59 -13.86 11.76
CA ILE A 226 -22.94 -14.34 11.39
C ILE A 226 -23.28 -13.95 9.95
N MET A 227 -22.92 -12.74 9.51
CA MET A 227 -23.25 -12.27 8.15
C MET A 227 -22.28 -12.78 7.09
N ALA A 228 -20.98 -12.65 7.34
CA ALA A 228 -19.91 -12.94 6.38
C ALA A 228 -19.45 -14.40 6.41
N GLY A 229 -19.77 -15.14 7.48
CA GLY A 229 -19.29 -16.49 7.73
C GLY A 229 -17.99 -16.53 8.53
N ASP A 230 -17.68 -17.68 9.10
CA ASP A 230 -16.43 -17.88 9.85
C ASP A 230 -15.23 -17.97 8.91
N ASN A 231 -14.06 -17.51 9.38
CA ASN A 231 -12.79 -17.51 8.64
C ASN A 231 -11.67 -18.24 9.40
N VAL A 232 -12.03 -19.05 10.39
CA VAL A 232 -11.09 -19.89 11.13
C VAL A 232 -10.71 -21.13 10.31
N GLU A 233 -9.42 -21.48 10.35
CA GLU A 233 -8.91 -22.68 9.71
C GLU A 233 -9.51 -23.94 10.33
N ILE A 234 -9.90 -24.90 9.50
CA ILE A 234 -10.41 -26.20 9.92
C ILE A 234 -9.23 -27.10 10.31
N CYS A 235 -9.40 -27.93 11.35
CA CYS A 235 -8.35 -28.83 11.83
C CYS A 235 -7.85 -29.78 10.72
N MET A 236 -6.54 -29.90 10.55
CA MET A 236 -5.91 -30.76 9.51
C MET A 236 -6.13 -32.27 9.72
N ASN A 237 -6.53 -32.71 10.91
CA ASN A 237 -6.59 -34.14 11.25
C ASN A 237 -8.01 -34.74 11.17
N LEU A 238 -8.94 -34.09 10.47
CA LEU A 238 -10.32 -34.56 10.32
C LEU A 238 -10.43 -35.57 9.17
N ASP A 239 -11.01 -36.73 9.45
CA ASP A 239 -11.36 -37.73 8.44
C ASP A 239 -12.68 -37.34 7.75
N ALA A 240 -12.70 -37.36 6.42
CA ALA A 240 -13.85 -36.93 5.61
C ALA A 240 -15.12 -37.74 5.91
N ALA A 241 -14.98 -39.03 6.20
CA ALA A 241 -16.12 -39.90 6.50
C ALA A 241 -16.83 -39.47 7.81
N SER A 242 -16.07 -39.19 8.87
CA SER A 242 -16.62 -38.76 10.17
C SER A 242 -17.09 -37.30 10.16
N PHE A 243 -16.44 -36.44 9.38
CA PHE A 243 -16.78 -35.01 9.29
C PHE A 243 -17.98 -34.71 8.38
N SER A 244 -18.32 -35.60 7.43
CA SER A 244 -19.43 -35.41 6.48
C SER A 244 -20.76 -35.05 7.14
N GLN A 245 -21.07 -35.64 8.31
CA GLN A 245 -22.30 -35.40 9.06
C GLN A 245 -22.33 -34.05 9.78
N HIS A 246 -21.17 -33.44 10.00
CA HIS A 246 -21.00 -32.18 10.74
C HIS A 246 -20.67 -31.00 9.81
N ASN A 247 -20.53 -31.25 8.50
CA ASN A 247 -20.21 -30.22 7.53
C ASN A 247 -21.46 -29.36 7.24
N PRO A 248 -21.42 -28.03 7.49
CA PRO A 248 -22.55 -27.14 7.22
C PRO A 248 -22.75 -26.87 5.72
N VAL A 249 -21.82 -27.26 4.85
CA VAL A 249 -21.89 -27.02 3.40
C VAL A 249 -22.72 -28.13 2.72
N PRO A 250 -23.71 -27.77 1.88
CA PRO A 250 -24.51 -28.75 1.16
C PRO A 250 -23.67 -29.53 0.13
N ASP A 251 -24.13 -30.73 -0.20
CA ASP A 251 -23.47 -31.57 -1.20
C ASP A 251 -23.63 -30.99 -2.62
N PHE A 252 -22.51 -30.68 -3.25
CA PHE A 252 -22.42 -30.12 -4.60
C PHE A 252 -21.91 -31.12 -5.64
N ILE A 253 -21.56 -32.37 -5.25
CA ILE A 253 -21.00 -33.37 -6.16
C ILE A 253 -21.98 -33.71 -7.30
N HIS A 254 -23.26 -33.68 -6.99
CA HIS A 254 -24.32 -34.06 -7.92
C HIS A 254 -24.80 -32.93 -8.85
N CYS A 255 -24.19 -31.73 -8.80
CA CYS A 255 -24.49 -30.60 -9.69
C CYS A 255 -26.00 -30.36 -9.90
N ARG A 256 -26.76 -30.37 -8.79
CA ARG A 256 -28.22 -30.16 -8.79
C ARG A 256 -28.61 -28.73 -9.06
#